data_AF-A0A356ZXF7-F1
#
_entry.id   AF-A0A356ZXF7-F1
#
_cell.length_a   1.000
_cell.length_b   1.000
_cell.length_c   1.000
_cell.angle_alpha   90.00
_cell.angle_beta   90.00
_cell.angle_gamma   90.00
#
_symmetry.space_group_name_H-M   'P 1'
#
loop_
_entity.id
_entity.type
_entity.pdbx_description
1 polymer ?
#
loop_
_entity_poly.entity_id
_entity_poly.type
_entity_poly.pdbx_seq_one_letter_code
_entity_poly.pdbx_strand_id
1 'polypeptide(L)'
;KIGVVGVSLGGMLALEAGAHGDGDAVVTFYGTTVLQPGGDFQVPVLGHFAERDPYEPEKENIVPLFERLQELQVSATRYDYPGTGQWFFESSNKAYNPVAHHLAWQRTLHFLRESLG
;
A
#
# COMPACT_ATOMS: atom_id res chain seq x y z
N LYS A 1 12.66 1.14 -15.22
CA LYS A 1 11.83 0.55 -14.16
C LYS A 1 10.57 1.39 -13.97
N ILE A 2 9.47 0.79 -13.54
CA ILE A 2 8.14 1.38 -13.42
C ILE A 2 7.67 1.21 -11.97
N GLY A 3 7.32 2.32 -11.32
CA GLY A 3 6.65 2.30 -10.02
C GLY A 3 5.16 2.52 -10.18
N VAL A 4 4.34 1.72 -9.51
CA VAL A 4 2.88 1.85 -9.52
C VAL A 4 2.41 2.32 -8.15
N VAL A 5 1.71 3.46 -8.12
CA VAL A 5 1.18 4.06 -6.89
C VAL A 5 -0.33 4.14 -7.00
N GLY A 6 -1.01 3.55 -6.02
CA GLY A 6 -2.47 3.44 -6.00
C GLY A 6 -3.07 3.95 -4.70
N VAL A 7 -4.26 4.57 -4.80
CA VAL A 7 -5.00 5.13 -3.66
C VAL A 7 -6.41 4.57 -3.59
N SER A 8 -6.84 4.07 -2.43
CA SER A 8 -8.12 3.38 -2.22
C SER A 8 -8.30 2.22 -3.22
N LEU A 9 -9.33 2.25 -4.07
CA LEU A 9 -9.49 1.29 -5.19
C LEU A 9 -8.25 1.23 -6.08
N GLY A 10 -7.56 2.35 -6.29
CA GLY A 10 -6.29 2.36 -7.02
C GLY A 10 -5.21 1.55 -6.32
N GLY A 11 -5.23 1.44 -4.99
CA GLY A 11 -4.30 0.61 -4.20
C GLY A 11 -4.47 -0.88 -4.48
N MET A 12 -5.73 -1.34 -4.57
CA MET A 12 -6.05 -2.69 -5.07
C MET A 12 -5.47 -2.92 -6.47
N LEU A 13 -5.75 -2.01 -7.40
CA LEU A 13 -5.28 -2.12 -8.79
C LEU A 13 -3.75 -2.07 -8.90
N ALA A 14 -3.07 -1.34 -8.02
CA ALA A 14 -1.61 -1.30 -7.97
C ALA A 14 -1.02 -2.64 -7.52
N LEU A 15 -1.66 -3.31 -6.54
CA LEU A 15 -1.29 -4.66 -6.12
C LEU A 15 -1.53 -5.67 -7.24
N GLU A 16 -2.67 -5.59 -7.94
CA GLU A 16 -2.94 -6.45 -9.10
C GLU A 16 -1.93 -6.26 -10.23
N ALA A 17 -1.58 -5.00 -10.55
CA ALA A 17 -0.53 -4.70 -11.52
C ALA A 17 0.82 -5.33 -11.13
N GLY A 18 1.18 -5.28 -9.85
CA GLY A 18 2.37 -5.99 -9.33
C GLY A 18 2.27 -7.50 -9.49
N ALA A 19 1.11 -8.09 -9.25
CA ALA A 19 0.87 -9.53 -9.41
C ALA A 19 0.96 -9.99 -10.87
N HIS A 20 0.62 -9.12 -11.82
CA HIS A 20 0.72 -9.37 -13.25
C HIS A 20 2.10 -9.05 -13.86
N GLY A 21 3.03 -8.50 -13.07
CA GLY A 21 4.37 -8.13 -13.53
C GLY A 21 4.42 -6.81 -14.32
N ASP A 22 3.40 -5.96 -14.18
CA ASP A 22 3.31 -4.67 -14.87
C ASP A 22 4.10 -3.54 -14.16
N GLY A 23 4.79 -3.85 -13.07
CA GLY A 23 5.58 -2.89 -12.28
C GLY A 23 6.76 -3.51 -11.55
N ASP A 24 7.77 -2.69 -11.28
CA ASP A 24 8.99 -3.05 -10.55
C ASP A 24 8.94 -2.66 -9.06
N ALA A 25 7.96 -1.85 -8.65
CA ALA A 25 7.67 -1.51 -7.26
C ALA A 25 6.20 -1.07 -7.12
N VAL A 26 5.55 -1.46 -6.01
CA VAL A 26 4.14 -1.14 -5.74
C VAL A 26 4.01 -0.33 -4.47
N VAL A 27 3.18 0.72 -4.51
CA VAL A 27 2.75 1.47 -3.34
C VAL A 27 1.23 1.49 -3.27
N THR A 28 0.68 1.04 -2.15
CA THR A 28 -0.76 1.09 -1.87
C THR A 28 -1.06 2.03 -0.70
N PHE A 29 -2.07 2.88 -0.88
CA PHE A 29 -2.65 3.71 0.17
C PHE A 29 -4.07 3.20 0.48
N TYR A 30 -4.25 2.64 1.68
CA TYR A 30 -5.52 2.11 2.23
C TYR A 30 -6.35 1.37 1.18
N GLY A 31 -5.67 0.46 0.49
CA GLY A 31 -6.25 -0.48 -0.44
C GLY A 31 -5.52 -1.82 -0.32
N THR A 32 -6.27 -2.90 -0.18
CA THR A 32 -5.73 -4.26 -0.28
C THR A 32 -6.26 -4.93 -1.55
N THR A 33 -5.94 -6.21 -1.74
CA THR A 33 -6.43 -6.99 -2.87
C THR A 33 -7.20 -8.22 -2.37
N VAL A 34 -8.23 -8.58 -3.12
CA VAL A 34 -8.95 -9.86 -2.93
C VAL A 34 -8.19 -11.02 -3.55
N LEU A 35 -7.28 -10.74 -4.48
CA LEU A 35 -6.41 -11.74 -5.10
C LEU A 35 -5.21 -11.94 -4.17
N GLN A 36 -5.23 -13.04 -3.41
CA GLN A 36 -4.07 -13.43 -2.61
C GLN A 36 -2.84 -13.58 -3.52
N PRO A 37 -1.72 -12.87 -3.26
CA PRO A 37 -0.53 -12.97 -4.08
C PRO A 37 -0.09 -14.43 -4.30
N GLY A 38 0.15 -14.77 -5.57
CA GLY A 38 0.63 -16.10 -5.99
C GLY A 38 2.15 -16.23 -5.89
N GLY A 39 2.69 -17.41 -6.15
CA GLY A 39 4.14 -17.70 -6.10
C GLY A 39 5.01 -16.77 -6.96
N ASP A 40 4.43 -16.25 -8.04
CA ASP A 40 5.13 -15.40 -9.02
C ASP A 40 5.15 -13.92 -8.62
N PHE A 41 4.46 -13.53 -7.54
CA PHE A 41 4.51 -12.15 -7.04
C PHE A 41 5.87 -11.91 -6.37
N GLN A 42 6.72 -11.09 -7.00
CA GLN A 42 8.10 -10.81 -6.53
C GLN A 42 8.43 -9.31 -6.46
N VAL A 43 7.42 -8.45 -6.61
CA VAL A 43 7.58 -7.00 -6.67
C VAL A 43 7.60 -6.42 -5.25
N PRO A 44 8.54 -5.54 -4.86
CA PRO A 44 8.53 -4.92 -3.54
C PRO A 44 7.28 -4.07 -3.32
N VAL A 45 6.75 -4.09 -2.09
CA VAL A 45 5.49 -3.44 -1.73
C VAL A 45 5.67 -2.48 -0.56
N LEU A 46 5.10 -1.28 -0.68
CA LEU A 46 4.91 -0.35 0.42
C LEU A 46 3.41 -0.10 0.65
N GLY A 47 2.93 -0.32 1.87
CA GLY A 47 1.54 -0.07 2.25
C GLY A 47 1.39 1.04 3.30
N HIS A 48 0.40 1.91 3.09
CA HIS A 48 0.04 3.00 4.01
C HIS A 48 -1.41 2.86 4.46
N PHE A 49 -1.66 2.63 5.74
CA PHE A 49 -3.00 2.33 6.27
C PHE A 49 -3.42 3.27 7.38
N ALA A 50 -4.70 3.64 7.38
CA ALA A 50 -5.28 4.43 8.45
C ALA A 50 -5.45 3.56 9.71
N GLU A 51 -5.41 4.19 10.90
CA GLU A 51 -5.70 3.47 12.15
C GLU A 51 -7.14 2.92 12.16
N ARG A 52 -8.09 3.66 11.58
CA ARG A 52 -9.52 3.31 11.57
C ARG A 52 -10.09 3.38 10.16
N ASP A 53 -9.94 2.29 9.41
CA ASP A 53 -10.58 2.14 8.10
C ASP A 53 -11.59 0.98 8.12
N PRO A 54 -12.91 1.25 8.06
CA PRO A 54 -13.91 0.18 8.01
C PRO A 54 -13.95 -0.56 6.66
N TYR A 55 -13.35 -0.01 5.61
CA TYR A 55 -13.28 -0.64 4.29
C TYR A 55 -12.06 -1.56 4.16
N GLU A 56 -11.04 -1.33 4.97
CA GLU A 56 -9.86 -2.18 5.08
C GLU A 56 -9.65 -2.67 6.52
N PRO A 57 -10.54 -3.54 7.05
CA PRO A 57 -10.38 -4.12 8.37
C PRO A 57 -9.03 -4.84 8.50
N GLU A 58 -8.31 -4.55 9.58
CA GLU A 58 -6.93 -4.99 9.75
C GLU A 58 -6.77 -6.52 9.72
N LYS A 59 -7.66 -7.25 10.41
CA LYS A 59 -7.53 -8.71 10.56
C LYS A 59 -7.95 -9.47 9.31
N GLU A 60 -8.91 -8.93 8.58
CA GLU A 60 -9.53 -9.58 7.43
C GLU A 60 -8.77 -9.28 6.13
N ASN A 61 -8.18 -8.08 6.02
CA ASN A 61 -7.59 -7.62 4.76
C ASN A 61 -6.08 -7.38 4.88
N ILE A 62 -5.65 -6.52 5.82
CA ILE A 62 -4.28 -6.03 5.85
C ILE A 62 -3.31 -7.11 6.35
N VAL A 63 -3.61 -7.75 7.48
CA VAL A 63 -2.75 -8.80 8.06
C VAL A 63 -2.55 -9.96 7.08
N PRO A 64 -3.61 -10.57 6.49
CA PRO A 64 -3.44 -11.67 5.55
C PRO A 64 -2.59 -11.30 4.32
N LEU A 65 -2.73 -10.08 3.80
CA LEU A 65 -1.91 -9.60 2.68
C LEU A 65 -0.42 -9.60 3.04
N PHE A 66 -0.04 -9.01 4.18
CA PHE A 66 1.37 -8.92 4.56
C PHE A 66 1.95 -10.25 5.03
N GLU A 67 1.16 -11.12 5.67
CA GLU A 67 1.55 -12.50 5.96
C GLU A 67 1.82 -13.26 4.65
N ARG A 68 0.94 -13.11 3.65
CA ARG A 68 1.13 -13.77 2.36
C ARG A 68 2.36 -13.27 1.62
N LEU A 69 2.60 -11.96 1.61
CA LEU A 69 3.82 -11.38 1.03
C LEU A 69 5.09 -11.88 1.75
N GLN A 70 5.03 -12.06 3.07
CA GLN A 70 6.12 -12.61 3.85
C GLN A 70 6.38 -14.10 3.52
N GLU A 71 5.35 -14.92 3.39
CA GLU A 71 5.46 -16.33 2.97
C GLU A 71 6.15 -16.47 1.61
N LEU A 72 5.86 -15.54 0.69
CA LEU A 72 6.45 -15.46 -0.64
C LEU A 72 7.86 -14.83 -0.65
N GLN A 73 8.36 -14.42 0.51
CA GLN A 73 9.65 -13.74 0.69
C GLN A 73 9.75 -12.41 -0.08
N VAL A 74 8.61 -11.76 -0.31
CA VAL A 74 8.53 -10.44 -0.95
C VAL A 74 8.96 -9.38 0.05
N SER A 75 9.76 -8.41 -0.41
CA SER A 75 10.10 -7.24 0.41
C SER A 75 8.86 -6.34 0.54
N ALA A 76 8.21 -6.40 1.70
CA ALA A 76 7.00 -5.64 1.98
C ALA A 76 7.16 -4.80 3.27
N THR A 77 6.81 -3.52 3.21
CA THR A 77 6.78 -2.61 4.37
C THR A 77 5.39 -2.04 4.56
N ARG A 78 4.89 -2.05 5.80
CA ARG A 78 3.61 -1.46 6.20
C ARG A 78 3.85 -0.27 7.14
N TYR A 79 3.11 0.80 6.95
CA TYR A 79 2.99 1.89 7.91
C TYR A 79 1.54 2.18 8.25
N ASP A 80 1.25 2.21 9.54
CA ASP A 80 -0.03 2.63 10.09
C ASP A 80 0.04 4.07 10.59
N TYR A 81 -1.03 4.84 10.40
CA TYR A 81 -1.09 6.26 10.73
C TYR A 81 -2.07 6.51 11.89
N PRO A 82 -1.58 6.67 13.14
CA PRO A 82 -2.45 6.94 14.30
C PRO A 82 -3.28 8.22 14.14
N GLY A 83 -4.48 8.21 14.69
CA GLY A 83 -5.43 9.32 14.64
C GLY A 83 -6.17 9.45 13.31
N THR A 84 -5.89 8.61 12.31
CA THR A 84 -6.46 8.74 10.96
C THR A 84 -7.59 7.76 10.71
N GLY A 85 -8.47 8.13 9.77
CA GLY A 85 -9.46 7.23 9.19
C GLY A 85 -9.28 7.16 7.67
N GLN A 86 -10.24 6.53 7.00
CA GLN A 86 -10.24 6.52 5.53
C GLN A 86 -10.17 7.95 4.98
N TRP A 87 -9.50 8.09 3.84
CA TRP A 87 -9.26 9.34 3.13
C TRP A 87 -8.31 10.33 3.80
N PHE A 88 -7.42 9.85 4.69
CA PHE A 88 -6.47 10.74 5.38
C PHE A 88 -5.48 11.42 4.42
N PHE A 89 -5.27 10.87 3.23
CA PHE A 89 -4.26 11.33 2.28
C PHE A 89 -4.84 12.35 1.27
N GLU A 90 -6.16 12.51 1.18
CA GLU A 90 -6.84 13.34 0.21
C GLU A 90 -7.10 14.74 0.76
N SER A 91 -6.33 15.72 0.29
CA SER A 91 -6.42 17.13 0.75
C SER A 91 -7.80 17.78 0.61
N SER A 92 -8.66 17.26 -0.27
CA SER A 92 -10.03 17.76 -0.47
C SER A 92 -11.05 17.13 0.49
N ASN A 93 -10.66 16.13 1.29
CA ASN A 93 -11.57 15.43 2.19
C ASN A 93 -11.55 16.04 3.60
N LYS A 94 -12.66 15.93 4.34
CA LYS A 94 -12.73 16.35 5.76
C LYS A 94 -11.86 15.48 6.67
N ALA A 95 -11.59 14.24 6.29
CA ALA A 95 -10.73 13.32 7.02
C ALA A 95 -9.23 13.56 6.77
N TYR A 96 -8.89 14.54 5.93
CA TYR A 96 -7.50 14.87 5.58
C TYR A 96 -6.64 15.11 6.82
N ASN A 97 -5.52 14.41 6.89
CA ASN A 97 -4.51 14.61 7.91
C ASN A 97 -3.19 15.03 7.24
N PRO A 98 -2.81 16.32 7.30
CA PRO A 98 -1.63 16.82 6.59
C PRO A 98 -0.33 16.18 7.07
N VAL A 99 -0.22 15.87 8.37
CA VAL A 99 0.98 15.25 8.95
C VAL A 99 1.15 13.84 8.40
N ALA A 100 0.09 13.03 8.45
CA ALA A 100 0.09 11.67 7.92
C ALA A 100 0.30 11.67 6.39
N HIS A 101 -0.34 12.58 5.67
CA HIS A 101 -0.17 12.75 4.22
C HIS A 101 1.29 13.01 3.85
N HIS A 102 1.92 14.02 4.46
CA HIS A 102 3.30 14.39 4.14
C HIS A 102 4.27 13.27 4.48
N LEU A 103 4.10 12.62 5.64
CA LEU A 103 4.95 11.51 6.04
C LEU A 103 4.80 10.29 5.11
N ALA A 104 3.57 9.94 4.74
CA ALA A 104 3.30 8.84 3.82
C ALA A 104 3.91 9.12 2.44
N TRP A 105 3.78 10.35 1.93
CA TRP A 105 4.37 10.74 0.66
C TRP A 105 5.90 10.72 0.69
N GLN A 106 6.52 11.19 1.78
CA GLN A 106 7.98 11.13 1.95
C GLN A 106 8.49 9.69 1.91
N ARG A 107 7.83 8.77 2.63
CA ARG A 107 8.15 7.33 2.62
C ARG A 107 7.98 6.72 1.24
N THR A 108 6.91 7.08 0.52
CA THR A 108 6.68 6.67 -0.88
C THR A 108 7.83 7.08 -1.79
N LEU A 109 8.24 8.35 -1.74
CA LEU A 109 9.35 8.84 -2.57
C LEU A 109 10.68 8.15 -2.22
N HIS A 110 10.93 7.89 -0.94
CA HIS A 110 12.12 7.17 -0.50
C HIS A 110 12.13 5.72 -1.01
N PHE A 111 11.06 4.98 -0.76
CA PHE A 111 10.89 3.60 -1.21
C PHE A 111 11.03 3.44 -2.73
N LEU A 112 10.40 4.33 -3.50
CA LEU A 112 10.48 4.29 -4.96
C LEU A 112 11.90 4.55 -5.45
N ARG A 113 12.65 5.47 -4.83
CA ARG A 113 14.08 5.68 -5.17
C ARG A 113 14.93 4.46 -4.89
N GLU A 114 14.72 3.81 -3.74
CA GLU A 114 15.49 2.61 -3.38
C GLU A 114 15.17 1.43 -4.30
N SER A 115 13.90 1.24 -4.63
CA SER A 115 13.43 0.11 -5.43
C SER A 115 13.74 0.31 -6.92
N LEU A 116 13.65 1.56 -7.42
CA LEU A 116 13.78 1.86 -8.83
C LEU A 116 15.20 2.29 -9.25
N GLY A 117 16.06 2.68 -8.32
CA GLY A 117 17.40 3.25 -8.62
C GLY A 117 17.31 4.62 -9.27
#